data_AF-A0A7S3D9H4-F1
#
_entry.id   AF-A0A7S3D9H4-F1
#
_cell.length_a   1.000
_cell.length_b   1.000
_cell.length_c   1.000
_cell.angle_alpha   90.00
_cell.angle_beta   90.00
_cell.angle_gamma   90.00
#
_symmetry.space_group_name_H-M   'P 1'
#
loop_
_entity.id
_entity.type
_entity.pdbx_description
1 polymer ?
#
loop_
_entity_poly.entity_id
_entity_poly.type
_entity_poly.pdbx_seq_one_letter_code
_entity_poly.pdbx_strand_id
1 'polypeptide(L)'
;MDGEKKRREETEKENAELQQKIEQLEAQLRSAFVLPDLDKQQSAIELQELEKKGYEMVKKIRQARERQVRREREAAETEKQCKICYANDASHALLPCGHFCVCEECLPHLRQCPICNGDFVDSNRIYQA
;
A
#
# COMPACT_ATOMS: atom_id res chain seq x y z
N MET A 1 13.69 -51.26 -65.30
CA MET A 1 14.62 -50.92 -64.21
C MET A 1 15.23 -49.52 -64.39
N ASP A 2 15.48 -49.04 -65.61
CA ASP A 2 16.12 -47.72 -65.84
C ASP A 2 15.23 -46.51 -65.52
N GLY A 3 13.92 -46.60 -65.75
CA GLY A 3 12.99 -45.49 -65.48
C GLY A 3 12.73 -45.21 -64.01
N GLU A 4 12.89 -46.20 -63.12
CA GLU A 4 12.79 -46.00 -61.66
C GLU A 4 14.07 -45.40 -61.09
N LYS A 5 15.22 -45.82 -61.62
CA LYS A 5 16.52 -45.25 -61.26
C LYS A 5 16.61 -43.77 -61.62
N LYS A 6 16.17 -43.39 -62.83
CA LYS A 6 16.14 -42.00 -63.27
C LYS A 6 15.20 -41.12 -62.44
N ARG A 7 14.00 -41.61 -62.12
CA ARG A 7 13.06 -40.90 -61.23
C ARG A 7 13.63 -40.71 -59.82
N ARG A 8 14.35 -41.71 -59.31
CA ARG A 8 15.01 -41.63 -58.01
C ARG A 8 16.15 -40.61 -58.01
N GLU A 9 16.96 -40.58 -59.06
CA GLU A 9 18.03 -39.58 -59.24
C GLU A 9 17.46 -38.16 -59.36
N GLU A 10 16.34 -37.97 -60.09
CA GLU A 10 15.63 -36.69 -60.18
C GLU A 10 15.05 -36.26 -58.83
N THR A 11 14.43 -37.20 -58.09
CA THR A 11 13.89 -36.94 -56.75
C THR A 11 14.99 -36.63 -55.73
N GLU A 12 16.15 -37.29 -55.81
CA GLU A 12 17.30 -37.03 -54.95
C GLU A 12 17.90 -35.64 -55.22
N LYS A 13 17.94 -35.23 -56.49
CA LYS A 13 18.39 -33.89 -56.87
C LYS A 13 17.43 -32.80 -56.39
N GLU A 14 16.12 -33.00 -56.58
CA GLU A 14 15.10 -32.06 -56.11
C GLU A 14 15.08 -31.96 -54.58
N ASN A 15 15.26 -33.08 -53.87
CA ASN A 15 15.41 -33.08 -52.42
C ASN A 15 16.65 -32.32 -51.95
N ALA A 16 17.78 -32.44 -52.64
CA ALA A 16 19.00 -31.69 -52.30
C ALA A 16 18.81 -30.18 -52.49
N GLU A 17 18.13 -29.77 -53.58
CA GLU A 17 17.81 -28.36 -53.84
C GLU A 17 16.83 -27.79 -52.80
N LEU A 18 15.82 -28.56 -52.40
CA LEU A 18 14.88 -28.19 -51.33
C LEU A 18 15.58 -28.08 -49.97
N GLN A 19 16.50 -29.00 -49.64
CA GLN A 19 17.30 -28.94 -48.41
C GLN A 19 18.16 -27.68 -48.35
N GLN A 20 18.82 -27.33 -49.46
CA GLN A 20 19.63 -26.11 -49.55
C GLN A 20 18.77 -24.85 -49.37
N LYS A 21 17.53 -24.86 -49.88
CA LYS A 21 16.59 -23.75 -49.76
C LYS A 21 16.02 -23.61 -48.34
N ILE A 22 15.77 -24.73 -47.66
CA ILE A 22 15.40 -24.75 -46.24
C ILE A 22 16.53 -24.13 -45.41
N GLU A 23 17.77 -24.55 -45.63
CA GLU A 23 18.93 -24.03 -44.88
C GLU A 23 19.13 -22.52 -45.11
N GLN A 24 18.95 -22.04 -46.34
CA GLN A 24 18.98 -20.61 -46.66
C GLN A 24 17.85 -19.83 -45.98
N LEU A 25 16.62 -20.35 -46.00
CA LEU A 25 15.47 -19.71 -45.36
C LEU A 25 15.60 -19.71 -43.84
N GLU A 26 16.15 -20.78 -43.25
CA GLU A 26 16.47 -20.83 -41.83
C GLU A 26 17.56 -19.83 -41.45
N ALA A 27 18.58 -19.64 -42.28
CA ALA A 27 19.61 -18.63 -42.05
C ALA A 27 19.03 -17.20 -42.14
N GLN A 28 18.16 -16.96 -43.12
CA GLN A 28 17.42 -15.70 -43.25
C GLN A 28 16.53 -15.45 -42.02
N LEU A 29 15.76 -16.47 -41.58
CA LEU A 29 14.91 -16.37 -40.40
C LEU A 29 15.73 -16.16 -39.12
N ARG A 30 16.88 -16.84 -38.96
CA ARG A 30 17.81 -16.62 -37.83
C ARG A 30 18.35 -15.20 -37.77
N SER A 31 18.54 -14.55 -38.92
CA SER A 31 18.96 -13.15 -38.99
C SER A 31 17.81 -12.14 -38.82
N ALA A 32 16.58 -12.52 -39.22
CA ALA A 32 15.38 -11.69 -39.12
C ALA A 32 14.68 -11.79 -37.75
N PHE A 33 14.89 -12.89 -37.01
CA PHE A 33 14.30 -13.16 -35.72
C PHE A 33 15.41 -13.43 -34.70
N VAL A 34 15.86 -12.37 -34.04
CA VAL A 34 16.49 -12.52 -32.72
C VAL A 34 15.38 -12.88 -31.75
N LEU A 35 15.11 -14.18 -31.57
CA LEU A 35 14.41 -14.65 -30.38
C LEU A 35 15.26 -15.64 -29.59
N PRO A 36 16.17 -15.13 -28.76
CA PRO A 36 16.42 -15.68 -27.45
C PRO A 36 15.60 -14.92 -26.40
N ASP A 37 14.67 -15.60 -25.73
CA ASP A 37 14.33 -15.35 -24.31
C ASP A 37 13.52 -14.09 -23.90
N LEU A 38 12.76 -13.44 -24.80
CA LEU A 38 11.91 -12.29 -24.43
C LEU A 38 10.87 -12.63 -23.34
N ASP A 39 10.30 -13.83 -23.33
CA ASP A 39 9.25 -14.22 -22.37
C ASP A 39 9.76 -14.31 -20.91
N LYS A 40 11.03 -14.71 -20.71
CA LYS A 40 11.65 -14.74 -19.37
C LYS A 40 12.16 -13.38 -18.90
N GLN A 41 12.58 -12.51 -19.83
CA GLN A 41 12.99 -11.15 -19.49
C GLN A 41 11.78 -10.24 -19.23
N GLN A 42 10.69 -10.36 -20.00
CA GLN A 42 9.45 -9.62 -19.76
C GLN A 42 8.88 -9.97 -18.38
N SER A 43 8.80 -11.26 -18.04
CA SER A 43 8.31 -11.72 -16.74
C SER A 43 9.21 -11.32 -15.57
N ALA A 44 10.55 -11.29 -15.74
CA ALA A 44 11.46 -10.78 -14.72
C ALA A 44 11.30 -9.26 -14.47
N ILE A 45 11.11 -8.47 -15.53
CA ILE A 45 10.84 -7.03 -15.41
C ILE A 45 9.49 -6.78 -14.73
N GLU A 46 8.44 -7.54 -15.11
CA GLU A 46 7.12 -7.45 -14.49
C GLU A 46 7.17 -7.81 -13.00
N LEU A 47 7.87 -8.87 -12.62
CA LEU A 47 8.07 -9.24 -11.21
C LEU A 47 8.78 -8.13 -10.43
N GLN A 48 9.84 -7.56 -10.98
CA GLN A 48 10.57 -6.47 -10.36
C GLN A 48 9.71 -5.19 -10.19
N GLU A 49 8.85 -4.90 -11.16
CA GLU A 49 7.88 -3.80 -11.06
C GLU A 49 6.82 -4.07 -9.98
N LEU A 50 6.32 -5.30 -9.89
CA LEU A 50 5.35 -5.71 -8.87
C LEU A 50 5.96 -5.64 -7.47
N GLU A 51 7.20 -6.08 -7.28
CA GLU A 51 7.93 -5.96 -6.02
C GLU A 51 8.11 -4.49 -5.61
N LYS A 52 8.50 -3.63 -6.56
CA LYS A 52 8.62 -2.19 -6.32
C LYS A 52 7.27 -1.56 -5.94
N LYS A 53 6.19 -1.93 -6.64
CA LYS A 53 4.81 -1.50 -6.30
C LYS A 53 4.42 -1.99 -4.91
N GLY A 54 4.74 -3.24 -4.57
CA GLY A 54 4.52 -3.84 -3.26
C GLY A 54 5.26 -3.10 -2.15
N TYR A 55 6.55 -2.80 -2.34
CA TYR A 55 7.34 -2.02 -1.39
C TYR A 55 6.77 -0.62 -1.17
N GLU A 56 6.43 0.09 -2.26
CA GLU A 56 5.81 1.43 -2.17
C GLU A 56 4.44 1.37 -1.47
N MET A 57 3.65 0.31 -1.70
CA MET A 57 2.37 0.09 -1.02
C MET A 57 2.57 -0.12 0.49
N VAL A 58 3.47 -1.03 0.89
CA VAL A 58 3.78 -1.31 2.30
C VAL A 58 4.32 -0.06 3.00
N LYS A 59 5.18 0.72 2.32
CA LYS A 59 5.70 2.00 2.81
C LYS A 59 4.58 3.01 3.07
N LYS A 60 3.62 3.15 2.15
CA LYS A 60 2.44 4.02 2.33
C LYS A 60 1.57 3.57 3.50
N ILE A 61 1.31 2.27 3.63
CA ILE A 61 0.53 1.70 4.74
C ILE A 61 1.21 2.02 6.08
N ARG A 62 2.53 1.78 6.18
CA ARG A 62 3.31 2.10 7.38
C ARG A 62 3.21 3.58 7.75
N GLN A 63 3.44 4.47 6.78
CA GLN A 63 3.34 5.92 7.00
C GLN A 63 1.92 6.35 7.41
N ALA A 64 0.89 5.77 6.82
CA ALA A 64 -0.50 6.05 7.19
C ALA A 64 -0.78 5.62 8.64
N ARG A 65 -0.30 4.43 9.05
CA ARG A 65 -0.44 3.93 10.41
C ARG A 65 0.27 4.80 11.43
N GLU A 66 1.51 5.22 11.14
CA GLU A 66 2.27 6.12 12.01
C GLU A 66 1.54 7.46 12.21
N ARG A 67 0.94 8.02 11.14
CA ARG A 67 0.12 9.23 11.22
C ARG A 67 -1.14 9.02 12.05
N GLN A 68 -1.80 7.87 11.89
CA GLN A 68 -3.00 7.55 12.66
C GLN A 68 -2.70 7.46 14.16
N VAL A 69 -1.68 6.68 14.54
CA VAL A 69 -1.28 6.53 15.96
C VAL A 69 -0.93 7.89 16.56
N ARG A 70 -0.22 8.74 15.81
CA ARG A 70 0.10 10.09 16.28
C ARG A 70 -1.16 10.93 16.54
N ARG A 71 -2.13 10.90 15.62
CA ARG A 71 -3.41 11.63 15.77
C ARG A 71 -4.22 11.12 16.95
N GLU A 72 -4.29 9.80 17.15
CA GLU A 72 -5.00 9.19 18.28
C GLU A 72 -4.37 9.62 19.61
N ARG A 73 -3.03 9.65 19.69
CA ARG A 73 -2.32 10.13 20.88
C ARG A 73 -2.58 11.61 21.14
N GLU A 74 -2.48 12.46 20.12
CA GLU A 74 -2.77 13.90 20.24
C GLU A 74 -4.23 14.13 20.68
N ALA A 75 -5.18 13.40 20.09
CA ALA A 75 -6.58 13.47 20.48
C ALA A 75 -6.80 13.07 21.94
N ALA A 76 -6.21 11.95 22.38
CA ALA A 76 -6.31 11.47 23.76
C ALA A 76 -5.71 12.47 24.77
N GLU A 77 -4.59 13.10 24.42
CA GLU A 77 -4.00 14.16 25.24
C GLU A 77 -4.96 15.35 25.35
N THR A 78 -5.52 15.80 24.22
CA THR A 78 -6.45 16.94 24.23
C THR A 78 -7.73 16.63 24.97
N GLU A 79 -8.23 15.39 24.94
CA GLU A 79 -9.44 14.96 25.65
C GLU A 79 -9.29 15.12 27.16
N LYS A 80 -8.11 14.76 27.69
CA LYS A 80 -7.77 14.88 29.12
C LYS A 80 -7.52 16.31 29.58
N GLN A 81 -7.26 17.27 28.68
CA GLN A 81 -7.00 18.66 29.06
C GLN A 81 -8.25 19.42 29.51
N CYS A 82 -8.06 20.34 30.45
CA CYS A 82 -9.07 21.31 30.88
C CYS A 82 -9.52 22.16 29.69
N LYS A 83 -10.83 22.22 29.44
CA LYS A 83 -11.42 22.96 28.29
C LYS A 83 -11.49 24.46 28.50
N ILE A 84 -11.01 24.94 29.65
CA ILE A 84 -11.01 26.35 30.01
C ILE A 84 -9.62 26.94 29.77
N CYS A 85 -8.59 26.42 30.43
CA CYS A 85 -7.24 26.95 30.32
C CYS A 85 -6.39 26.26 29.24
N TYR A 86 -6.73 25.03 28.83
CA TYR A 86 -5.92 24.19 27.92
C TYR A 86 -4.46 24.00 28.37
N ALA A 87 -4.15 24.31 29.64
CA ALA A 87 -2.81 24.26 30.22
C ALA A 87 -2.65 23.11 31.22
N ASN A 88 -3.70 22.84 32.00
CA ASN A 88 -3.73 21.79 33.01
C ASN A 88 -4.68 20.66 32.56
N ASP A 89 -4.45 19.45 33.06
CA ASP A 89 -5.38 18.35 32.87
C ASP A 89 -6.70 18.59 33.61
N ALA A 90 -7.80 18.15 33.01
CA ALA A 90 -9.07 18.05 33.68
C ALA A 90 -8.91 17.11 34.90
N SER A 91 -9.54 17.49 36.00
CA SER A 91 -9.49 16.73 37.25
C SER A 91 -10.87 16.52 37.86
N HIS A 92 -11.91 17.18 37.36
CA HIS A 92 -13.27 17.10 37.89
C HIS A 92 -14.32 16.76 36.84
N ALA A 93 -15.28 15.93 37.25
CA ALA A 93 -16.53 15.68 36.57
C ALA A 93 -17.66 16.51 37.22
N LEU A 94 -18.41 17.25 36.43
CA LEU A 94 -19.47 18.16 36.92
C LEU A 94 -20.82 17.44 37.07
N LEU A 95 -21.47 17.55 38.22
CA LEU A 95 -22.75 16.88 38.52
C LEU A 95 -23.95 17.83 38.31
N PRO A 96 -25.07 17.35 37.73
CA PRO A 96 -25.39 15.94 37.46
C PRO A 96 -24.93 15.43 36.07
N CYS A 97 -24.41 16.28 35.19
CA CYS A 97 -24.17 15.90 33.79
C CYS A 97 -23.02 14.91 33.58
N GLY A 98 -22.10 14.79 34.53
CA GLY A 98 -20.95 13.88 34.52
C GLY A 98 -19.77 14.29 33.64
N HIS A 99 -19.80 15.44 32.96
CA HIS A 99 -18.72 15.82 32.03
C HIS A 99 -17.41 16.13 32.76
N PHE A 100 -16.38 15.35 32.44
CA PHE A 100 -15.00 15.51 32.89
C PHE A 100 -14.24 16.47 31.98
N CYS A 101 -14.13 17.75 32.38
CA CYS A 101 -13.71 18.79 31.44
C CYS A 101 -12.96 19.98 32.06
N VAL A 102 -12.79 20.03 33.38
CA VAL A 102 -12.23 21.19 34.06
C VAL A 102 -11.16 20.80 35.09
N CYS A 103 -10.09 21.59 35.18
CA CYS A 103 -9.05 21.43 36.20
C CYS A 103 -9.47 22.08 37.54
N GLU A 104 -8.74 21.75 38.60
CA GLU A 104 -8.92 22.27 39.96
C GLU A 104 -8.93 23.81 39.99
N GLU A 105 -8.02 24.46 39.26
CA GLU A 105 -7.86 25.93 39.27
C GLU A 105 -8.99 26.65 38.53
N CYS A 106 -9.52 26.04 37.47
CA CYS A 106 -10.59 26.66 36.69
C CYS A 106 -11.95 26.47 37.37
N LEU A 107 -12.19 25.34 38.03
CA LEU A 107 -13.49 24.94 38.59
C LEU A 107 -14.23 26.06 39.36
N PRO A 108 -13.60 26.82 40.29
CA PRO A 108 -14.29 27.85 41.08
C PRO A 108 -14.88 29.01 40.24
N HIS A 109 -14.44 29.15 38.99
CA HIS A 109 -14.84 30.23 38.09
C HIS A 109 -16.01 29.83 37.16
N LEU A 110 -16.47 28.57 37.22
CA LEU A 110 -17.55 28.09 36.36
C LEU A 110 -18.91 28.15 37.07
N ARG A 111 -19.94 28.42 36.28
CA ARG A 111 -21.37 28.34 36.68
C ARG A 111 -22.12 27.25 35.91
N GLN A 112 -21.63 26.91 34.72
CA GLN A 112 -22.23 25.95 33.80
C GLN A 112 -21.17 25.01 33.24
N CYS A 113 -21.60 23.81 32.84
CA CYS A 113 -20.75 22.84 32.20
C CYS A 113 -20.31 23.35 30.80
N PRO A 114 -19.01 23.41 30.48
CA PRO A 114 -18.51 23.87 29.17
C PRO A 114 -18.88 22.95 28.01
N ILE A 115 -19.29 21.71 28.29
CA ILE A 115 -19.60 20.71 27.27
C ILE A 115 -21.08 20.75 26.88
N CYS A 116 -21.99 20.78 27.86
CA CYS A 116 -23.43 20.73 27.62
C CYS A 116 -24.19 22.00 27.97
N ASN A 117 -23.53 23.03 28.49
CA ASN A 117 -24.11 24.29 28.96
C ASN A 117 -25.16 24.15 30.07
N GLY A 118 -25.29 22.98 30.68
CA GLY A 118 -26.17 22.76 31.83
C GLY A 118 -25.56 23.34 33.11
N ASP A 119 -26.40 23.82 34.02
CA ASP A 119 -25.99 24.19 35.37
C ASP A 119 -25.47 22.95 36.10
N PHE A 120 -24.43 23.12 36.93
CA PHE A 120 -23.92 22.07 37.80
C PHE A 120 -24.03 22.52 39.26
N VAL A 121 -24.29 21.56 40.15
CA VAL A 121 -24.49 21.82 41.58
C VAL A 121 -23.33 21.32 42.44
N ASP A 122 -22.55 20.38 41.91
CA ASP A 122 -21.46 19.73 42.61
C ASP A 122 -20.44 19.16 41.60
N SER A 123 -19.29 18.69 42.08
CA SER A 123 -18.25 18.12 41.23
C SER A 123 -17.50 16.99 41.95
N ASN A 124 -17.18 15.92 41.20
CA ASN A 124 -16.35 14.83 41.69
C ASN A 124 -14.94 14.93 41.13
N ARG A 125 -13.94 14.90 42.00
CA ARG A 125 -12.53 14.76 41.61
C ARG A 125 -12.27 13.33 41.12
N ILE A 126 -11.70 13.20 39.93
CA ILE A 126 -11.35 11.92 39.32
C ILE A 126 -9.83 11.73 39.40
N TYR A 127 -9.42 10.58 39.92
CA TYR A 127 -8.01 10.18 39.99
C TYR A 127 -7.74 9.19 38.85
N GLN A 128 -6.86 9.57 37.93
CA GLN A 128 -6.40 8.70 36.84
C GLN A 128 -5.25 7.81 37.35
N ALA A 129 -5.26 6.53 36.94
CA ALA A 129 -4.23 5.54 37.28
C ALA A 129 -3.12 5.48 36.21
#